data_AF-A0A9W7QE98-F1
#
_entry.id   AF-A0A9W7QE98-F1
#
_cell.length_a   1.000
_cell.length_b   1.000
_cell.length_c   1.000
_cell.angle_alpha   90.00
_cell.angle_beta   90.00
_cell.angle_gamma   90.00
#
_symmetry.space_group_name_H-M   'P 1'
#
loop_
_entity.id
_entity.type
_entity.pdbx_description
1 polymer ?
#
loop_
_entity_poly.entity_id
_entity_poly.type
_entity_poly.pdbx_seq_one_letter_code
_entity_poly.pdbx_strand_id
1 'polypeptide(L)' 'ESITHFKQELAKYIEYYNHKRIKAKLKGMSPVQYRAHTLEAA' A
#
# COMPACT_ATOMS: atom_id res chain seq x y z
N GLU A 1 -17.79 17.37 -7.84
CA GLU A 1 -17.49 15.99 -7.42
C GLU A 1 -18.34 15.60 -6.22
N SER A 2 -18.71 14.32 -6.06
CA SER A 2 -19.55 13.85 -4.94
C SER A 2 -18.73 13.16 -3.85
N ILE A 3 -19.23 13.14 -2.62
CA ILE A 3 -18.61 12.42 -1.49
C ILE A 3 -18.43 10.92 -1.80
N THR A 4 -19.37 10.33 -2.54
CA THR A 4 -19.26 8.92 -2.97
C THR A 4 -18.08 8.72 -3.90
N HIS A 5 -17.89 9.60 -4.87
CA HIS A 5 -16.74 9.54 -5.79
C HIS A 5 -15.42 9.66 -5.04
N PHE A 6 -15.33 10.63 -4.11
CA PHE A 6 -14.14 10.81 -3.27
C PHE A 6 -13.79 9.55 -2.46
N LYS A 7 -14.79 8.90 -1.84
CA LYS A 7 -14.56 7.65 -1.08
C LYS A 7 -14.03 6.52 -1.97
N GLN A 8 -14.50 6.41 -3.20
CA GLN A 8 -14.03 5.41 -4.16
C GLN A 8 -12.57 5.65 -4.53
N GLU A 9 -12.20 6.89 -4.86
CA GLU A 9 -10.83 7.25 -5.19
C GLU A 9 -9.88 7.08 -4.00
N LEU A 10 -10.33 7.44 -2.80
CA LEU A 10 -9.56 7.21 -1.56
C LEU A 10 -9.29 5.71 -1.33
N ALA A 11 -10.30 4.85 -1.50
CA ALA A 11 -10.15 3.41 -1.35
C ALA A 11 -9.13 2.85 -2.36
N LYS A 12 -9.21 3.27 -3.63
CA LYS A 12 -8.24 2.89 -4.67
C LYS A 12 -6.83 3.36 -4.33
N TYR A 13 -6.69 4.58 -3.79
CA TYR A 13 -5.40 5.11 -3.38
C TYR A 13 -4.79 4.32 -2.23
N ILE A 14 -5.58 3.98 -1.20
CA ILE A 14 -5.13 3.15 -0.07
C ILE A 14 -4.65 1.78 -0.57
N GLU A 15 -5.41 1.16 -1.46
CA GLU A 15 -5.06 -0.14 -2.04
C GLU A 15 -3.75 -0.07 -2.84
N TYR A 16 -3.62 0.93 -3.72
CA TYR A 16 -2.38 1.19 -4.44
C TYR A 16 -1.20 1.39 -3.47
N TYR A 17 -1.37 2.23 -2.46
CA TYR A 17 -0.31 2.58 -1.54
C TYR A 17 0.18 1.36 -0.75
N ASN A 18 -0.73 0.51 -0.28
CA ASN A 18 -0.40 -0.63 0.56
C ASN A 18 0.14 -1.84 -0.22
N HIS A 19 -0.42 -2.13 -1.39
CA HIS A 19 -0.14 -3.38 -2.09
C HIS A 19 0.69 -3.21 -3.36
N LYS A 20 0.61 -2.06 -4.04
CA LYS A 20 1.21 -1.88 -5.37
C LYS A 20 2.41 -0.94 -5.37
N ARG A 21 2.48 0.00 -4.42
CA ARG A 21 3.55 0.99 -4.36
C ARG A 21 4.88 0.34 -3.99
N ILE A 22 5.84 0.38 -4.91
CA ILE A 22 7.21 -0.07 -4.65
C ILE A 22 8.08 1.10 -4.19
N LYS A 23 8.96 0.86 -3.21
CA LYS A 23 9.96 1.83 -2.76
C LYS A 23 11.34 1.18 -2.67
N ALA A 24 12.37 1.89 -3.12
CA ALA A 24 13.76 1.43 -3.01
C ALA A 24 14.15 1.08 -1.57
N LYS A 25 13.73 1.90 -0.58
CA LYS A 25 13.97 1.64 0.85
C LYS A 25 13.32 0.36 1.40
N LEU A 26 12.32 -0.18 0.69
CA LEU A 26 11.65 -1.44 1.04
C LEU A 26 12.22 -2.60 0.22
N LYS A 27 13.42 -2.46 -0.35
CA LYS A 27 14.08 -3.52 -1.13
C LYS A 27 13.21 -4.03 -2.29
N GLY A 28 12.45 -3.14 -2.93
CA GLY A 28 11.57 -3.50 -4.04
C GLY A 28 10.21 -4.10 -3.63
N MET A 29 9.93 -4.23 -2.32
CA MET A 29 8.66 -4.75 -1.82
C MET A 29 7.58 -3.67 -1.72
N SER A 30 6.32 -4.10 -1.76
CA SER A 30 5.19 -3.27 -1.31
C SER A 30 5.20 -3.10 0.22
N PRO A 31 4.52 -2.09 0.78
CA PRO A 31 4.45 -1.91 2.22
C PRO A 31 3.91 -3.13 2.99
N VAL A 32 2.92 -3.83 2.45
CA VAL A 32 2.38 -5.05 3.07
C VAL A 32 3.41 -6.18 3.04
N GLN A 33 4.05 -6.40 1.90
CA GLN A 33 5.09 -7.43 1.75
C GLN A 33 6.28 -7.16 2.68
N TYR A 34 6.72 -5.91 2.77
CA TYR A 34 7.81 -5.53 3.67
C TYR A 34 7.46 -5.82 5.14
N ARG A 35 6.24 -5.50 5.59
CA ARG A 35 5.80 -5.81 6.96
C ARG A 35 5.79 -7.31 7.23
N ALA A 36 5.27 -8.11 6.31
CA ALA A 36 5.25 -9.57 6.45
C ALA A 36 6.68 -10.13 6.56
N HIS A 37 7.58 -9.73 5.64
CA HIS A 37 8.99 -10.13 5.68
C HIS A 37 9.68 -9.72 6.99
N THR A 38 9.42 -8.51 7.52
CA THR A 38 10.02 -8.08 8.79
C THR A 38 9.49 -8.84 9.99
N LEU A 39 8.26 -9.35 9.95
CA LEU A 39 7.67 -10.15 11.02
C LEU A 39 8.22 -11.58 11.01
N GLU A 40 8.47 -12.15 9.82
CA GLU A 40 9.08 -13.49 9.68
C GLU A 40 10.56 -13.51 10.09
N ALA A 41 11.27 -12.39 9.91
CA ALA A 41 12.67 -12.27 10.26
C ALA A 41 12.95 -11.91 11.73
N ALA A 42 11.89 -11.60 12.49
CA ALA A 42 11.95 -11.27 13.92
C ALA A 42 11.81 -12.53 14.78
#